data_AF-A0A3D1L2Y4-F1
#
_entry.id   AF-A0A3D1L2Y4-F1
#
_cell.length_a   1.000
_cell.length_b   1.000
_cell.length_c   1.000
_cell.angle_alpha   90.00
_cell.angle_beta   90.00
_cell.angle_gamma   90.00
#
_symmetry.space_group_name_H-M   'P 1'
#
loop_
_entity.id
_entity.type
_entity.pdbx_description
1 polymer ?
#
loop_
_entity_poly.entity_id
_entity_poly.type
_entity_poly.pdbx_seq_one_letter_code
_entity_poly.pdbx_strand_id
1 'polypeptide(L)'
;MDINLKNVSELLRAEKAADARKLFDEIPFGNNIEYLLVKGELEQKFQEWGKAYNSFGKVLEIDPLNTEAKTRLEMINGILNYFSPDQFNP
;
A
#
# COMPACT_ATOMS: atom_id res chain seq x y z
N MET A 1 -9.69 -14.85 3.88
CA MET A 1 -8.57 -14.51 3.02
C MET A 1 -8.97 -14.83 1.60
N ASP A 2 -9.13 -13.81 0.79
CA ASP A 2 -9.46 -13.96 -0.63
C ASP A 2 -8.26 -14.60 -1.33
N ILE A 3 -8.50 -15.70 -2.06
CA ILE A 3 -7.42 -16.46 -2.70
C ILE A 3 -6.65 -15.60 -3.72
N ASN A 4 -7.32 -14.65 -4.38
CA ASN A 4 -6.70 -13.80 -5.38
C ASN A 4 -5.78 -12.77 -4.72
N LEU A 5 -6.21 -12.15 -3.63
CA LEU A 5 -5.37 -11.22 -2.85
C LEU A 5 -4.16 -11.92 -2.25
N LYS A 6 -4.34 -13.14 -1.75
CA LYS A 6 -3.22 -13.98 -1.30
C LYS A 6 -2.20 -14.23 -2.41
N ASN A 7 -2.67 -14.59 -3.60
CA ASN A 7 -1.80 -14.83 -4.77
C ASN A 7 -1.04 -13.55 -5.19
N VAL A 8 -1.67 -12.37 -5.09
CA VAL A 8 -0.99 -11.09 -5.33
C VAL A 8 0.17 -10.91 -4.34
N SER A 9 -0.07 -11.11 -3.03
CA SER A 9 1.00 -11.02 -2.03
C SER A 9 2.13 -12.04 -2.24
N GLU A 10 1.81 -13.25 -2.69
CA GLU A 10 2.83 -14.26 -3.03
C GLU A 10 3.68 -13.82 -4.23
N LEU A 11 3.07 -13.25 -5.27
CA LEU A 11 3.79 -12.69 -6.42
C LEU A 11 4.69 -11.51 -6.03
N LEU A 12 4.23 -10.64 -5.13
CA LEU A 12 5.04 -9.55 -4.58
C LEU A 12 6.29 -10.06 -3.85
N ARG A 13 6.13 -11.09 -3.01
CA ARG A 13 7.24 -11.74 -2.29
C ARG A 13 8.20 -12.49 -3.22
N ALA A 14 7.70 -12.98 -4.35
CA ALA A 14 8.48 -13.67 -5.37
C ALA A 14 9.16 -12.71 -6.37
N GLU A 15 9.19 -11.41 -6.11
CA GLU A 15 9.75 -10.37 -6.99
C GLU A 15 9.07 -10.29 -8.37
N LYS A 16 7.84 -10.79 -8.49
CA LYS A 16 7.02 -10.74 -9.71
C LYS A 16 6.00 -9.60 -9.67
N ALA A 17 6.49 -8.38 -9.41
CA ALA A 17 5.62 -7.22 -9.19
C ALA A 17 4.71 -6.91 -10.39
N ALA A 18 5.18 -7.11 -11.63
CA ALA A 18 4.37 -6.88 -12.82
C ALA A 18 3.19 -7.87 -12.94
N ASP A 19 3.41 -9.14 -12.61
CA ASP A 19 2.35 -10.16 -12.60
C ASP A 19 1.38 -9.90 -11.44
N ALA A 20 1.90 -9.49 -10.28
CA ALA A 20 1.08 -9.08 -9.14
C ALA A 20 0.14 -7.93 -9.52
N ARG A 21 0.64 -6.93 -10.26
CA ARG A 21 -0.17 -5.79 -10.73
C ARG A 21 -1.28 -6.23 -11.67
N LYS A 22 -0.97 -7.05 -12.67
CA LYS A 22 -1.98 -7.58 -13.61
C LYS A 22 -3.08 -8.33 -12.88
N LEU A 23 -2.70 -9.25 -11.98
CA LEU A 23 -3.67 -10.01 -11.19
C LEU A 23 -4.52 -9.08 -10.31
N PHE A 24 -3.90 -8.11 -9.65
CA PHE A 24 -4.62 -7.16 -8.81
C PHE A 24 -5.62 -6.30 -9.59
N ASP A 25 -5.28 -5.89 -10.82
CA ASP A 25 -6.16 -5.10 -11.69
C ASP A 25 -7.43 -5.87 -12.12
N GLU A 26 -7.41 -7.21 -12.06
CA GLU A 26 -8.59 -8.06 -12.30
C GLU A 26 -9.48 -8.22 -11.05
N ILE A 27 -8.98 -7.87 -9.86
CA ILE A 27 -9.73 -7.97 -8.61
C ILE A 27 -10.67 -6.76 -8.49
N PRO A 28 -11.99 -6.95 -8.33
CA PRO A 28 -12.92 -5.86 -8.11
C PRO A 28 -12.51 -4.98 -6.93
N PHE A 29 -12.77 -3.68 -7.04
CA PHE A 29 -12.48 -2.75 -5.95
C PHE A 29 -13.10 -3.21 -4.63
N GLY A 30 -12.26 -3.37 -3.61
CA GLY A 30 -12.67 -3.65 -2.24
C GLY A 30 -12.36 -2.48 -1.31
N ASN A 31 -13.26 -2.19 -0.37
CA ASN A 31 -12.99 -1.23 0.71
C ASN A 31 -12.85 -1.93 2.06
N ASN A 32 -12.23 -3.12 2.06
CA ASN A 32 -11.92 -3.88 3.26
C ASN A 32 -10.41 -3.84 3.55
N ILE A 33 -10.03 -4.17 4.78
CA ILE A 33 -8.65 -4.09 5.26
C ILE A 33 -7.70 -4.90 4.38
N GLU A 34 -8.07 -6.14 4.02
CA GLU A 34 -7.23 -7.05 3.24
C GLU A 34 -6.91 -6.45 1.85
N TYR A 35 -7.92 -5.99 1.13
CA TYR A 35 -7.75 -5.35 -0.17
C TYR A 35 -6.86 -4.10 -0.09
N LEU A 36 -7.11 -3.24 0.88
CA LEU A 36 -6.38 -1.97 1.04
C LEU A 36 -4.91 -2.19 1.44
N LEU A 37 -4.61 -3.21 2.26
CA LEU A 37 -3.24 -3.58 2.61
C LEU A 37 -2.47 -4.08 1.38
N VAL A 38 -3.06 -5.01 0.61
CA VAL A 38 -2.44 -5.54 -0.61
C VAL A 38 -2.25 -4.43 -1.65
N LYS A 39 -3.25 -3.55 -1.80
CA LYS A 39 -3.16 -2.38 -2.69
C LYS A 39 -1.99 -1.47 -2.32
N GLY A 40 -1.89 -1.11 -1.03
CA GLY A 40 -0.81 -0.26 -0.53
C GLY A 40 0.56 -0.91 -0.71
N GLU A 41 0.68 -2.22 -0.49
CA GLU A 41 1.93 -2.97 -0.68
C GLU A 41 2.36 -2.98 -2.15
N LEU A 42 1.40 -3.20 -3.06
CA LEU A 42 1.63 -3.12 -4.50
C LEU A 42 2.08 -1.72 -4.93
N GLU A 43 1.39 -0.68 -4.46
CA GLU A 43 1.75 0.72 -4.73
C GLU A 43 3.15 1.07 -4.19
N GLN A 44 3.51 0.59 -2.98
CA GLN A 44 4.87 0.72 -2.44
C GLN A 44 5.91 0.05 -3.35
N LYS A 45 5.63 -1.16 -3.85
CA LYS A 45 6.54 -1.90 -4.73
C LYS A 45 6.85 -1.13 -6.01
N PHE A 46 5.90 -0.35 -6.51
CA PHE A 46 6.04 0.52 -7.68
C PHE A 46 6.45 1.97 -7.35
N GLN A 47 6.82 2.26 -6.10
CA GLN A 47 7.20 3.60 -5.63
C GLN A 47 6.10 4.66 -5.83
N GLU A 48 4.84 4.23 -5.88
CA GLU A 48 3.67 5.11 -5.95
C GLU A 48 3.32 5.63 -4.55
N TRP A 49 4.28 6.30 -3.89
CA TRP A 49 4.24 6.60 -2.45
C TRP A 49 2.98 7.33 -1.99
N GLY A 50 2.51 8.32 -2.76
CA GLY A 50 1.28 9.04 -2.42
C GLY A 50 0.03 8.16 -2.51
N LYS A 51 0.00 7.18 -3.44
CA LYS A 51 -1.11 6.23 -3.52
C LYS A 51 -1.07 5.23 -2.35
N ALA A 52 0.13 4.69 -2.08
CA ALA A 52 0.35 3.81 -0.94
C ALA A 52 -0.05 4.46 0.39
N TYR A 53 0.29 5.75 0.58
CA TYR A 53 -0.11 6.54 1.74
C TYR A 53 -1.64 6.55 1.89
N ASN A 54 -2.35 6.86 0.81
CA ASN A 54 -3.82 6.88 0.83
C ASN A 54 -4.41 5.50 1.13
N SER A 55 -3.86 4.42 0.56
CA SER A 55 -4.34 3.06 0.78
C SER A 55 -4.18 2.62 2.24
N PHE A 56 -3.02 2.86 2.86
CA PHE A 56 -2.81 2.55 4.28
C PHE A 56 -3.57 3.49 5.22
N GLY A 57 -3.75 4.76 4.84
CA GLY A 57 -4.59 5.70 5.58
C GLY A 57 -6.02 5.18 5.73
N LYS A 58 -6.60 4.67 4.63
CA LYS A 58 -7.93 4.03 4.66
C LYS A 58 -8.00 2.78 5.53
N VAL A 59 -6.91 2.02 5.67
CA VAL A 59 -6.87 0.91 6.62
C VAL A 59 -7.03 1.43 8.05
N LEU A 60 -6.32 2.51 8.42
CA LEU A 60 -6.44 3.11 9.75
C LEU A 60 -7.78 3.81 10.01
N GLU A 61 -8.48 4.25 8.97
CA GLU A 61 -9.87 4.73 9.09
C GLU A 61 -10.83 3.59 9.49
N ILE A 62 -10.58 2.36 9.04
CA ILE A 62 -11.40 1.17 9.35
C ILE A 62 -10.96 0.52 10.65
N ASP A 63 -9.65 0.35 10.84
CA ASP A 63 -9.01 -0.24 12.01
C ASP A 63 -7.84 0.65 12.48
N PRO A 64 -8.11 1.59 13.40
CA PRO A 64 -7.08 2.50 13.93
C PRO A 64 -5.93 1.80 14.66
N LEU A 65 -6.10 0.54 15.06
CA LEU A 65 -5.09 -0.24 15.78
C LEU A 65 -4.27 -1.14 14.85
N ASN A 66 -4.47 -1.05 13.54
CA ASN A 66 -3.73 -1.83 12.56
C ASN A 66 -2.24 -1.44 12.54
N THR A 67 -1.41 -2.24 13.21
CA THR A 67 0.02 -1.95 13.39
C THR A 67 0.80 -2.01 12.08
N GLU A 68 0.39 -2.86 11.14
CA GLU A 68 1.01 -2.95 9.82
C GLU A 68 0.82 -1.64 9.03
N ALA A 69 -0.42 -1.17 8.88
CA ALA A 69 -0.71 0.07 8.16
C ALA A 69 -0.01 1.27 8.79
N LYS A 70 0.01 1.37 10.13
CA LYS A 70 0.72 2.42 10.86
C LYS A 70 2.22 2.42 10.54
N THR A 71 2.87 1.26 10.60
CA THR A 71 4.30 1.12 10.32
C THR A 71 4.62 1.52 8.88
N ARG A 72 3.78 1.09 7.93
CA ARG A 72 3.98 1.43 6.50
C ARG A 72 3.79 2.92 6.23
N LEU A 73 2.84 3.58 6.90
CA LEU A 73 2.66 5.04 6.79
C LEU A 73 3.84 5.83 7.36
N GLU A 74 4.39 5.41 8.50
CA GLU A 74 5.58 6.06 9.09
C GLU A 74 6.77 6.01 8.11
N MET A 75 7.00 4.86 7.47
CA MET A 75 8.02 4.72 6.43
C MET A 75 7.75 5.65 5.23
N ILE A 76 6.53 5.64 4.70
CA ILE A 76 6.15 6.45 3.53
C ILE A 76 6.28 7.95 3.84
N ASN A 77 5.86 8.38 5.02
CA ASN A 77 6.03 9.77 5.47
C ASN A 77 7.50 10.20 5.47
N GLY A 78 8.40 9.33 5.94
CA GLY A 78 9.84 9.58 5.86
C GLY A 78 10.33 9.81 4.42
N ILE A 79 9.85 8.99 3.48
CA ILE A 79 10.17 9.11 2.05
C ILE A 79 9.62 10.42 1.47
N LEU A 80 8.33 10.71 1.69
CA LEU A 80 7.69 11.91 1.15
C LEU A 80 8.32 13.20 1.69
N ASN A 81 8.65 13.23 2.98
CA ASN A 81 9.32 14.36 3.61
C ASN A 81 10.75 14.56 3.06
N TYR A 82 11.48 13.48 2.77
CA TYR A 82 12.80 13.57 2.15
C TYR A 82 12.75 14.21 0.75
N PHE A 83 11.72 13.90 -0.05
CA PHE A 83 11.53 14.47 -1.39
C PHE A 83 10.85 15.85 -1.39
N SER A 84 10.31 16.29 -0.25
CA SER A 84 9.62 17.57 -0.11
C SER A 84 10.26 18.49 0.94
N PRO A 85 11.60 18.71 0.93
CA PRO A 85 12.25 19.49 1.99
C PRO A 85 11.82 20.97 1.99
N ASP A 86 11.35 21.51 0.85
CA ASP A 86 11.05 22.94 0.68
C ASP A 86 9.60 23.37 0.99
N GLN A 87 8.69 22.46 1.36
CA GLN A 87 7.31 22.89 1.66
C GLN A 87 7.16 23.56 3.04
N PHE A 88 8.22 23.60 3.86
CA PHE A 88 8.21 24.18 5.20
C PHE A 88 9.41 25.08 5.51
N ASN A 89 9.95 25.80 4.52
CA ASN A 89 10.83 26.94 4.80
C ASN A 89 10.00 28.24 4.76
N PRO A 90 9.59 28.82 5.91
CA PRO A 90 8.84 30.07 5.97
C PRO A 90 9.63 31.30 5.50
#